data_AF-A0A914F180-F1
#
_entry.id   AF-A0A914F180-F1
#
_cell.length_a   1.000
_cell.length_b   1.000
_cell.length_c   1.000
_cell.angle_alpha   90.00
_cell.angle_beta   90.00
_cell.angle_gamma   90.00
#
_symmetry.space_group_name_H-M   'P 1'
#
loop_
_entity.id
_entity.type
_entity.pdbx_description
1 polymer ?
#
loop_
_entity_poly.entity_id
_entity_poly.type
_entity_poly.pdbx_seq_one_letter_code
_entity_poly.pdbx_strand_id
1 'polypeptide(L)'
;MIPIVNYLGYRNRMLKVSFLKLIRSASGGGSSNNTSSTMSDAKSFVDQAIAKHKVAVFSKSYCPYCTKAKDALGSFKIPSENYYCVELDKREDCDDIQNYLQSITGGRSVPRVFINGEFFGGGDDTAAAKKNGKLEKKLSDVGAI
;
A
#
# COMPACT_ATOMS: atom_id res chain seq x y z
N MET A 1 31.88 19.70 -33.71
CA MET A 1 31.60 18.40 -33.07
C MET A 1 31.53 18.64 -31.57
N ILE A 2 30.35 18.41 -30.98
CA ILE A 2 29.96 18.59 -29.56
C ILE A 2 29.83 20.06 -29.08
N PRO A 3 28.62 20.43 -28.60
CA PRO A 3 28.56 21.00 -27.25
C PRO A 3 27.58 20.23 -26.35
N ILE A 4 28.16 19.64 -25.31
CA ILE A 4 27.81 19.74 -23.89
C ILE A 4 26.33 20.00 -23.56
N VAL A 5 25.68 18.94 -23.09
CA VAL A 5 24.42 18.95 -22.35
C VAL A 5 24.54 19.77 -21.06
N ASN A 6 23.54 20.59 -20.75
CA ASN A 6 23.36 21.16 -19.42
C ASN A 6 21.92 20.93 -18.97
N TYR A 7 21.74 19.93 -18.11
CA TYR A 7 20.49 19.63 -17.41
C TYR A 7 20.62 20.23 -16.01
N LEU A 8 19.78 21.21 -15.64
CA LEU A 8 19.45 21.54 -14.25
C LEU A 8 18.27 22.51 -14.21
N GLY A 9 17.14 22.03 -13.71
CA GLY A 9 15.90 22.79 -13.57
C GLY A 9 14.91 22.12 -12.64
N TYR A 10 15.36 21.68 -11.46
CA TYR A 10 14.51 21.24 -10.36
C TYR A 10 13.78 22.43 -9.74
N ARG A 11 12.48 22.58 -10.02
CA ARG A 11 11.56 23.39 -9.21
C ARG A 11 10.20 22.70 -9.21
N ASN A 12 9.81 22.18 -8.05
CA ASN A 12 8.50 22.40 -7.42
C ASN A 12 8.48 21.70 -6.06
N ARG A 13 8.88 22.45 -5.02
CA ARG A 13 8.50 22.17 -3.64
C ARG A 13 6.99 22.33 -3.53
N MET A 14 6.27 21.26 -3.26
CA MET A 14 4.87 21.36 -2.87
C MET A 14 4.63 20.46 -1.64
N LEU A 15 4.48 21.14 -0.51
CA LEU A 15 3.66 20.78 0.65
C LEU A 15 3.94 19.40 1.31
N LYS A 16 4.96 19.35 2.17
CA LYS A 16 4.93 18.45 3.33
C LYS A 16 4.02 19.09 4.39
N VAL A 17 2.73 18.77 4.35
CA VAL A 17 1.79 19.15 5.39
C VAL A 17 2.02 18.20 6.57
N SER A 18 2.73 18.69 7.59
CA SER A 18 2.93 17.98 8.85
C SER A 18 1.61 17.98 9.61
N PHE A 19 0.83 16.91 9.49
CA PHE A 19 -0.37 16.67 10.28
C PHE A 19 -0.02 15.78 11.48
N LEU A 20 0.66 16.37 12.48
CA LEU A 20 0.70 15.78 13.82
C LEU A 20 -0.22 16.61 14.72
N LYS A 21 -1.50 16.23 14.73
CA LYS A 21 -2.46 16.72 15.72
C LYS A 21 -2.58 15.67 16.83
N LEU A 22 -1.90 15.99 17.93
CA LEU A 22 -2.11 15.50 19.29
C LEU A 22 -3.61 15.44 19.64
N ILE A 23 -4.11 14.30 20.13
CA ILE A 23 -5.21 14.25 21.12
C ILE A 23 -5.02 13.11 22.13
N ARG A 24 -5.28 13.48 23.39
CA ARG A 24 -5.20 12.71 24.64
C ARG A 24 -6.29 11.63 24.73
N SER A 25 -5.95 10.58 25.48
CA SER A 25 -6.85 9.54 25.99
C SER A 25 -7.97 10.13 26.87
N ALA A 26 -9.20 9.66 26.69
CA ALA A 26 -10.30 9.79 27.64
C ALA A 26 -11.19 8.54 27.59
N SER A 27 -11.31 7.91 28.75
CA SER A 27 -12.16 6.79 29.12
C SER A 27 -13.64 7.19 29.26
N GLY A 28 -14.56 6.31 28.84
CA GLY A 28 -16.00 6.41 29.14
C GLY A 28 -16.80 5.27 28.50
N GLY A 29 -17.48 4.45 29.31
CA GLY A 29 -18.24 3.27 28.88
C GLY A 29 -19.66 3.55 28.42
N GLY A 30 -20.27 2.55 27.76
CA GLY A 30 -21.69 2.53 27.36
C GLY A 30 -21.96 1.64 26.13
N SER A 31 -23.00 0.81 26.20
CA SER A 31 -23.23 -0.40 25.43
C SER A 31 -23.68 -0.24 23.95
N SER A 32 -23.13 -1.14 23.12
CA SER A 32 -23.65 -1.73 21.86
C SER A 32 -23.85 -0.83 20.63
N ASN A 33 -22.81 -0.82 19.77
CA ASN A 33 -22.91 -0.85 18.30
C ASN A 33 -21.58 -1.40 17.75
N ASN A 34 -21.50 -2.72 17.52
CA ASN A 34 -20.26 -3.43 17.15
C ASN A 34 -19.66 -2.97 15.80
N THR A 35 -20.44 -2.31 14.93
CA THR A 35 -20.00 -1.89 13.59
C THR A 35 -19.03 -0.70 13.57
N SER A 36 -19.04 0.15 14.60
CA SER A 36 -18.18 1.35 14.64
C SER A 36 -16.74 1.02 15.06
N SER A 37 -16.57 0.04 15.95
CA SER A 37 -15.26 -0.43 16.41
C SER A 37 -14.51 -1.21 15.33
N THR A 38 -15.17 -2.13 14.61
CA THR A 38 -14.49 -2.99 13.62
C THR A 38 -13.95 -2.21 12.44
N MET A 39 -14.68 -1.20 11.95
CA MET A 39 -14.21 -0.33 10.86
C MET A 39 -13.01 0.52 11.30
N SER A 40 -13.00 0.99 12.55
CA SER A 40 -11.84 1.70 13.13
C SER A 40 -10.61 0.80 13.19
N ASP A 41 -10.79 -0.48 13.54
CA ASP A 41 -9.71 -1.46 13.62
C ASP A 41 -9.19 -1.85 12.24
N ALA A 42 -10.08 -2.10 11.27
CA ALA A 42 -9.72 -2.39 9.88
C ALA A 42 -8.93 -1.25 9.24
N LYS A 43 -9.38 0.01 9.46
CA LYS A 43 -8.67 1.20 9.01
C LYS A 43 -7.26 1.27 9.62
N SER A 44 -7.18 1.13 10.95
CA SER A 44 -5.91 1.18 11.67
C SER A 44 -4.94 0.10 11.19
N PHE A 45 -5.44 -1.12 10.97
CA PHE A 45 -4.66 -2.23 10.42
C PHE A 45 -4.09 -1.91 9.04
N VAL A 46 -4.94 -1.44 8.10
CA VAL A 46 -4.53 -1.11 6.73
C VAL A 46 -3.50 0.02 6.74
N ASP A 47 -3.75 1.10 7.49
CA ASP A 47 -2.85 2.23 7.58
C ASP A 47 -1.48 1.83 8.16
N GLN A 48 -1.47 1.02 9.21
CA GLN A 48 -0.22 0.52 9.80
C GLN A 48 0.55 -0.38 8.85
N ALA A 49 -0.13 -1.30 8.16
CA ALA A 49 0.51 -2.18 7.19
C ALA A 49 1.17 -1.38 6.05
N ILE A 50 0.47 -0.36 5.54
CA ILE A 50 0.96 0.53 4.48
C ILE A 50 2.11 1.43 4.97
N ALA A 51 2.05 1.93 6.20
CA ALA A 51 3.05 2.83 6.75
C ALA A 51 4.33 2.11 7.21
N LYS A 52 4.20 0.90 7.75
CA LYS A 52 5.32 0.14 8.31
C LYS A 52 6.19 -0.53 7.24
N HIS A 53 5.59 -0.91 6.12
CA HIS A 53 6.25 -1.68 5.07
C HIS A 53 6.32 -0.89 3.77
N LYS A 54 7.49 -0.85 3.13
CA LYS A 54 7.66 -0.18 1.83
C LYS A 54 6.81 -0.82 0.74
N VAL A 55 6.45 -2.09 0.87
CA VAL A 55 5.57 -2.82 -0.04
C VAL A 55 4.53 -3.55 0.80
N ALA A 56 3.27 -3.17 0.66
CA ALA A 56 2.14 -3.85 1.30
C ALA A 56 1.19 -4.41 0.23
N VAL A 57 0.80 -5.68 0.38
CA VAL A 57 -0.07 -6.40 -0.56
C VAL A 57 -1.28 -6.94 0.19
N PHE A 58 -2.47 -6.43 -0.14
CA PHE A 58 -3.73 -6.98 0.32
C PHE A 58 -4.23 -7.98 -0.72
N SER A 59 -4.41 -9.23 -0.30
CA SER A 59 -4.53 -10.39 -1.19
C SER A 59 -5.68 -11.30 -0.80
N LYS A 60 -5.97 -12.31 -1.63
CA LYS A 60 -6.72 -13.50 -1.25
C LYS A 60 -6.03 -14.74 -1.79
N SER A 61 -6.03 -15.82 -1.01
CA SER A 61 -5.22 -17.01 -1.26
C SER A 61 -5.57 -17.74 -2.57
N TYR A 62 -6.84 -17.69 -2.99
CA TYR A 62 -7.35 -18.33 -4.19
C TYR A 62 -7.33 -17.43 -5.45
N CYS A 63 -6.91 -16.16 -5.33
CA CYS A 63 -7.06 -15.20 -6.41
C CYS A 63 -5.89 -15.26 -7.42
N PRO A 64 -6.12 -15.57 -8.71
CA PRO A 64 -5.04 -15.66 -9.70
C PRO A 64 -4.35 -14.31 -9.96
N TYR A 65 -5.08 -13.19 -9.86
CA TYR A 65 -4.48 -11.86 -9.98
C TYR A 65 -3.57 -11.52 -8.79
N CYS A 66 -3.85 -12.08 -7.62
CA CYS A 66 -2.97 -11.96 -6.47
C CYS A 66 -1.65 -12.70 -6.70
N THR A 67 -1.71 -13.91 -7.25
CA THR A 67 -0.51 -14.67 -7.64
C THR A 67 0.34 -13.86 -8.62
N LYS A 68 -0.26 -13.25 -9.66
CA LYS A 68 0.46 -12.36 -10.59
C LYS A 68 1.22 -11.23 -9.88
N ALA A 69 0.59 -10.54 -8.92
CA ALA A 69 1.25 -9.49 -8.16
C ALA A 69 2.40 -10.03 -7.29
N LYS A 70 2.17 -11.15 -6.60
CA LYS A 70 3.16 -11.81 -5.74
C LYS A 70 4.36 -12.28 -6.56
N ASP A 71 4.15 -12.89 -7.73
CA ASP A 71 5.22 -13.34 -8.62
C ASP A 71 6.01 -12.16 -9.22
N ALA A 72 5.32 -11.06 -9.52
CA ALA A 72 5.96 -9.85 -10.01
C ALA A 72 6.86 -9.20 -8.95
N LEU A 73 6.40 -9.12 -7.70
CA LEU A 73 7.19 -8.58 -6.58
C LEU A 73 8.28 -9.55 -6.13
N GLY A 74 7.99 -10.85 -6.11
CA GLY A 74 8.88 -11.93 -5.67
C GLY A 74 10.06 -12.19 -6.59
N SER A 75 10.08 -11.65 -7.81
CA SER A 75 11.29 -11.67 -8.64
C SER A 75 12.36 -10.68 -8.17
N PHE A 76 12.05 -9.80 -7.23
CA PHE A 76 13.02 -8.88 -6.64
C PHE A 76 13.39 -9.34 -5.22
N LYS A 77 14.62 -9.02 -4.80
CA LYS A 77 15.12 -9.32 -3.44
C LYS A 77 14.64 -8.27 -2.45
N ILE A 78 13.32 -8.17 -2.24
CA ILE A 78 12.74 -7.24 -1.26
C ILE A 78 12.99 -7.82 0.15
N PRO A 79 13.68 -7.09 1.05
CA PRO A 79 13.86 -7.53 2.42
C PRO A 79 12.54 -7.73 3.15
N SER A 80 12.49 -8.69 4.08
CA SER A 80 11.27 -9.04 4.81
C SER A 80 10.67 -7.88 5.62
N GLU A 81 11.51 -6.98 6.11
CA GLU A 81 11.09 -5.78 6.83
C GLU A 81 10.35 -4.79 5.91
N ASN A 82 10.65 -4.81 4.61
CA ASN A 82 10.06 -3.94 3.61
C ASN A 82 8.81 -4.53 2.96
N TYR A 83 8.58 -5.84 3.06
CA TYR A 83 7.48 -6.54 2.38
C TYR A 83 6.47 -7.13 3.35
N TYR A 84 5.19 -6.81 3.14
CA TYR A 84 4.10 -7.43 3.88
C TYR A 84 2.97 -7.82 2.95
N CYS A 85 2.48 -9.05 3.08
CA CYS A 85 1.34 -9.55 2.34
C CYS A 85 0.32 -10.15 3.31
N VAL A 86 -0.95 -9.75 3.17
CA VAL A 86 -2.05 -10.26 3.99
C VAL A 86 -3.09 -10.96 3.11
N GLU A 87 -3.47 -12.17 3.50
CA GLU A 87 -4.56 -12.94 2.88
C GLU A 87 -5.88 -12.58 3.57
N LEU A 88 -6.70 -11.74 2.94
CA LEU A 88 -7.94 -11.23 3.51
C LEU A 88 -9.01 -12.31 3.69
N ASP A 89 -9.02 -13.35 2.85
CA ASP A 89 -9.93 -14.49 2.99
C ASP A 89 -9.70 -15.32 4.26
N LYS A 90 -8.58 -15.08 4.97
CA LYS A 90 -8.25 -15.72 6.25
C LYS A 90 -8.50 -14.82 7.46
N ARG A 91 -9.22 -13.70 7.26
CA ARG A 91 -9.53 -12.74 8.31
C ARG A 91 -11.04 -12.55 8.45
N GLU A 92 -11.50 -12.40 9.69
CA GLU A 92 -12.91 -12.16 10.01
C GLU A 92 -13.37 -10.76 9.58
N ASP A 93 -12.47 -9.77 9.62
CA ASP A 93 -12.72 -8.37 9.24
C ASP A 93 -12.46 -8.08 7.75
N CYS A 94 -12.47 -9.10 6.89
CA CYS A 94 -12.22 -8.99 5.45
C CYS A 94 -13.08 -7.91 4.79
N ASP A 95 -14.38 -7.88 5.08
CA ASP A 95 -15.30 -6.93 4.45
C ASP A 95 -15.03 -5.49 4.85
N ASP A 96 -14.74 -5.23 6.13
CA ASP A 96 -14.39 -3.90 6.63
C ASP A 96 -13.06 -3.41 6.04
N ILE A 97 -12.07 -4.29 5.93
CA ILE A 97 -10.81 -3.98 5.23
C ILE A 97 -11.08 -3.66 3.76
N GLN A 98 -11.89 -4.44 3.06
CA GLN A 98 -12.20 -4.19 1.64
C GLN A 98 -12.99 -2.90 1.45
N ASN A 99 -13.90 -2.55 2.37
CA ASN A 99 -14.61 -1.27 2.38
C ASN A 99 -13.64 -0.10 2.57
N TYR A 100 -12.71 -0.22 3.51
CA TYR A 100 -11.70 0.82 3.72
C TYR A 100 -10.74 0.96 2.53
N LEU A 101 -10.26 -0.16 1.96
CA LEU A 101 -9.47 -0.16 0.74
C LEU A 101 -10.20 0.52 -0.42
N GLN A 102 -11.51 0.29 -0.57
CA GLN A 102 -12.31 1.00 -1.57
C GLN A 102 -12.27 2.51 -1.36
N SER A 103 -12.33 2.99 -0.12
CA SER A 103 -12.30 4.42 0.17
C SER A 103 -10.98 5.09 -0.20
N ILE A 104 -9.85 4.37 -0.15
CA ILE A 104 -8.51 4.93 -0.42
C ILE A 104 -7.94 4.56 -1.81
N THR A 105 -8.46 3.53 -2.47
CA THR A 105 -7.99 3.07 -3.79
C THR A 105 -9.07 3.10 -4.88
N GLY A 106 -10.31 3.46 -4.54
CA GLY A 106 -11.44 3.45 -5.48
C GLY A 106 -12.00 2.07 -5.81
N GLY A 107 -11.64 1.00 -5.10
CA GLY A 107 -12.21 -0.33 -5.35
C GLY A 107 -11.91 -1.38 -4.27
N ARG A 108 -12.80 -2.37 -4.15
CA ARG A 108 -12.73 -3.45 -3.14
C ARG A 108 -11.90 -4.66 -3.56
N SER A 109 -11.69 -4.84 -4.87
CA SER A 109 -11.09 -6.07 -5.42
C SER A 109 -9.64 -6.25 -4.97
N VAL A 110 -9.20 -7.51 -4.87
CA VAL A 110 -7.79 -7.85 -4.63
C VAL A 110 -7.11 -8.26 -5.94
N PRO A 111 -5.77 -8.12 -6.05
CA PRO A 111 -4.89 -7.53 -5.05
C PRO A 111 -4.98 -6.00 -4.99
N ARG A 112 -4.64 -5.42 -3.84
CA ARG A 112 -4.30 -4.00 -3.70
C ARG A 112 -2.84 -3.90 -3.28
N VAL A 113 -1.99 -3.39 -4.18
CA VAL A 113 -0.56 -3.22 -3.95
C VAL A 113 -0.29 -1.77 -3.61
N PHE A 114 0.43 -1.55 -2.51
CA PHE A 114 0.94 -0.25 -2.10
C PHE A 114 2.46 -0.27 -2.11
N ILE A 115 3.07 0.81 -2.58
CA ILE A 115 4.52 1.01 -2.54
C ILE A 115 4.82 2.37 -1.92
N ASN A 116 5.51 2.37 -0.80
CA ASN A 116 5.89 3.54 -0.02
C ASN A 116 4.68 4.44 0.32
N GLY A 117 3.63 3.85 0.90
CA GLY A 117 2.43 4.57 1.28
C GLY A 117 1.41 4.80 0.15
N GLU A 118 1.81 4.66 -1.11
CA GLU A 118 0.98 5.02 -2.26
C GLU A 118 0.35 3.80 -2.91
N PHE A 119 -0.94 3.91 -3.27
CA PHE A 119 -1.60 2.87 -4.05
C PHE A 119 -0.95 2.76 -5.43
N PHE A 120 -0.40 1.58 -5.72
CA PHE A 120 0.35 1.32 -6.94
C PHE A 120 -0.53 0.69 -8.03
N GLY A 121 -1.45 -0.20 -7.65
CA GLY A 121 -2.38 -0.85 -8.57
C GLY A 121 -2.82 -2.26 -8.13
N GLY A 122 -3.41 -2.98 -9.08
CA GLY A 122 -3.79 -4.38 -8.94
C GLY A 122 -2.76 -5.35 -9.52
N GLY A 123 -3.21 -6.58 -9.81
CA GLY A 123 -2.34 -7.66 -10.27
C GLY A 123 -1.78 -7.43 -11.66
N ASP A 124 -2.65 -7.02 -12.60
CA ASP A 124 -2.24 -6.74 -13.98
C ASP A 124 -1.36 -5.50 -14.07
N ASP A 125 -1.68 -4.44 -13.30
CA ASP A 125 -0.84 -3.23 -13.21
C ASP A 125 0.57 -3.56 -12.73
N THR A 126 0.68 -4.40 -11.69
CA THR A 126 1.96 -4.80 -11.10
C THR A 126 2.77 -5.65 -12.05
N ALA A 127 2.13 -6.63 -12.71
CA ALA A 127 2.79 -7.48 -13.71
C ALA A 127 3.24 -6.67 -14.94
N ALA A 128 2.42 -5.73 -15.42
CA ALA A 128 2.77 -4.85 -16.53
C ALA A 128 3.94 -3.92 -16.15
N ALA A 129 3.92 -3.35 -14.95
CA ALA A 129 4.98 -2.48 -14.45
C ALA A 129 6.31 -3.23 -14.26
N LYS A 130 6.28 -4.53 -13.92
CA LYS A 130 7.49 -5.36 -13.96
C LYS A 130 8.04 -5.47 -15.38
N LYS A 131 7.19 -5.82 -16.35
CA LYS A 131 7.61 -6.05 -17.74
C LYS A 131 8.25 -4.81 -18.38
N ASN A 132 7.80 -3.61 -18.03
CA ASN A 132 8.32 -2.36 -18.57
C ASN A 132 9.36 -1.65 -17.67
N GLY A 133 9.84 -2.31 -16.61
CA GLY A 133 10.86 -1.76 -15.69
C GLY A 133 10.35 -0.69 -14.71
N LYS A 134 9.10 -0.25 -14.80
CA LYS A 134 8.51 0.75 -13.87
C LYS A 134 8.50 0.24 -12.42
N LEU A 135 8.22 -1.05 -12.22
CA LEU A 135 8.19 -1.64 -10.88
C LEU A 135 9.58 -1.65 -10.24
N GLU A 136 10.60 -2.10 -10.98
CA GLU A 136 11.99 -2.11 -10.52
C GLU A 136 12.43 -0.70 -10.14
N LYS A 137 12.22 0.28 -11.03
CA LYS A 137 12.53 1.68 -10.76
C LYS A 137 11.83 2.18 -9.50
N LYS A 138 10.52 1.93 -9.35
CA LYS A 138 9.76 2.38 -8.17
C LYS A 138 10.28 1.74 -6.88
N LEU A 139 10.67 0.47 -6.89
CA LEU A 139 11.23 -0.24 -5.74
C LEU A 139 12.62 0.31 -5.37
N SER A 140 13.50 0.56 -6.35
CA SER A 140 14.82 1.17 -6.11
C SER A 140 14.70 2.60 -5.59
N ASP A 141 13.81 3.42 -6.18
CA ASP A 141 13.61 4.82 -5.79
C ASP A 141 13.22 4.96 -4.31
N VAL A 142 12.50 3.97 -3.75
CA VAL A 142 12.09 3.96 -2.34
C VAL A 142 13.04 3.15 -1.45
N GLY A 143 14.10 2.57 -2.03
CA GLY A 143 15.05 1.69 -1.35
C GLY A 143 14.41 0.43 -0.78
N ALA A 144 13.39 -0.12 -1.46
CA ALA A 144 12.82 -1.42 -1.13
C ALA A 144 13.68 -2.58 -1.66
N ILE A 145 14.53 -2.31 -2.65
CA ILE A 145 15.52 -3.21 -3.26
C ILE A 145 16.84 -2.47 -3.47
#